data_AF-A0A0N1LEQ5-F1
#
_entry.id   AF-A0A0N1LEQ5-F1
#
_cell.length_a   1.000
_cell.length_b   1.000
_cell.length_c   1.000
_cell.angle_alpha   90.00
_cell.angle_beta   90.00
_cell.angle_gamma   90.00
#
_symmetry.space_group_name_H-M   'P 1'
#
loop_
_entity.id
_entity.type
_entity.pdbx_description
1 polymer ?
#
loop_
_entity_poly.entity_id
_entity_poly.type
_entity_poly.pdbx_seq_one_letter_code
_entity_poly.pdbx_strand_id
1 'polypeptide(L)'
;MSCWDETVASLGATSDLLGLLADPDDPQQAAEAERLFLLTLASGWFTAFADSDLPDFVPAVNTHLNCVGTNPDFIYGAASIDGAGCYVLSGERGSGLFVHLDIVAGGLGVMEPLGPSLGTLDFDSLTLDENGRFSLLLSAERPADWSGDWHRLDPAARSLSLRQACYDWGVGREARIAIERTDKPHQPRQWSAPEIAERLAALAAYPRRLAGMALGFIKSQRDKGLWNLLEHDDWAGRGGVTGQHYYQGLFDLTQGQVLLLETDLPETVLYWNVQLSDMLWNSIDWMNRQSSLNGGQARIDTDGRFRAVIAMDDPGVPNWLDTGGNLQGAIMLRWTRASSGPAPSLRVIEAAALRDHLPADTPVVAPDERQRQLRARRRSVQMRRRW
;
A
#
# COMPACT_ATOMS: atom_id res chain seq x y z
N MET A 1 -5.39 13.52 -36.55
CA MET A 1 -6.10 12.24 -36.80
C MET A 1 -6.41 11.63 -35.45
N SER A 2 -7.50 10.88 -35.30
CA SER A 2 -7.82 10.20 -34.03
C SER A 2 -6.79 9.10 -33.74
N CYS A 3 -6.38 8.93 -32.48
CA CYS A 3 -5.51 7.84 -32.01
C CYS A 3 -6.30 6.73 -31.28
N TRP A 4 -7.63 6.73 -31.39
CA TRP A 4 -8.51 5.84 -30.63
C TRP A 4 -8.19 4.35 -30.84
N ASP A 5 -8.10 3.91 -32.10
CA ASP A 5 -7.88 2.50 -32.42
C ASP A 5 -6.51 2.00 -31.93
N GLU A 6 -5.47 2.83 -32.05
CA GLU A 6 -4.13 2.56 -31.50
C GLU A 6 -4.14 2.48 -29.97
N THR A 7 -4.89 3.38 -29.32
CA THR A 7 -5.06 3.41 -27.85
C THR A 7 -5.74 2.13 -27.36
N VAL A 8 -6.83 1.71 -28.00
CA VAL A 8 -7.54 0.47 -27.67
C VAL A 8 -6.66 -0.75 -27.93
N ALA A 9 -5.90 -0.77 -29.03
CA ALA A 9 -4.96 -1.86 -29.33
C ALA A 9 -3.85 -1.96 -28.26
N SER A 10 -3.29 -0.82 -27.80
CA SER A 10 -2.31 -0.78 -26.72
C SER A 10 -2.87 -1.33 -25.40
N LEU A 11 -4.11 -0.99 -25.06
CA LEU A 11 -4.78 -1.57 -23.90
C LEU A 11 -4.97 -3.08 -24.05
N GLY A 12 -5.40 -3.52 -25.23
CA GLY A 12 -5.59 -4.94 -25.57
C GLY A 12 -4.31 -5.77 -25.42
N ALA A 13 -3.14 -5.20 -25.70
CA ALA A 13 -1.83 -5.85 -25.51
C ALA A 13 -1.48 -6.16 -24.04
N THR A 14 -2.29 -5.68 -23.07
CA THR A 14 -2.16 -6.08 -21.66
C THR A 14 -2.44 -7.57 -21.46
N SER A 15 -3.21 -8.21 -22.35
CA SER A 15 -3.53 -9.65 -22.26
C SER A 15 -2.29 -10.56 -22.29
N ASP A 16 -1.14 -10.09 -22.81
CA ASP A 16 0.15 -10.77 -22.73
C ASP A 16 0.49 -11.20 -21.28
N LEU A 17 0.03 -10.43 -20.28
CA LEU A 17 0.30 -10.69 -18.87
C LEU A 17 -0.41 -11.93 -18.32
N LEU A 18 -1.43 -12.46 -19.01
CA LEU A 18 -2.10 -13.70 -18.59
C LEU A 18 -1.11 -14.86 -18.47
N GLY A 19 -0.04 -14.87 -19.27
CA GLY A 19 1.03 -15.87 -19.17
C GLY A 19 1.83 -15.83 -17.87
N LEU A 20 1.64 -14.82 -17.01
CA LEU A 20 2.27 -14.74 -15.68
C LEU A 20 1.44 -15.41 -14.58
N LEU A 21 0.21 -15.84 -14.87
CA LEU A 21 -0.67 -16.51 -13.91
C LEU A 21 -0.12 -17.87 -13.47
N ALA A 22 -0.71 -18.45 -12.42
CA ALA A 22 -0.35 -19.79 -12.01
C ALA A 22 -0.92 -20.83 -12.95
N ASP A 23 -2.17 -20.64 -13.34
CA ASP A 23 -2.81 -21.38 -14.40
C ASP A 23 -3.48 -20.37 -15.36
N PRO A 24 -2.88 -20.09 -16.52
CA PRO A 24 -3.46 -19.17 -17.51
C PRO A 24 -4.70 -19.75 -18.20
N ASP A 25 -4.91 -21.07 -18.13
CA ASP A 25 -6.06 -21.74 -18.74
C ASP A 25 -7.27 -21.81 -17.77
N ASP A 26 -7.07 -21.47 -16.50
CA ASP A 26 -8.15 -21.34 -15.51
C ASP A 26 -9.00 -20.09 -15.80
N PRO A 27 -10.28 -20.24 -16.18
CA PRO A 27 -11.15 -19.12 -16.54
C PRO A 27 -11.39 -18.16 -15.36
N GLN A 28 -11.32 -18.62 -14.11
CA GLN A 28 -11.49 -17.76 -12.95
C GLN A 28 -10.27 -16.86 -12.76
N GLN A 29 -9.05 -17.41 -12.82
CA GLN A 29 -7.81 -16.63 -12.71
C GLN A 29 -7.68 -15.62 -13.85
N ALA A 30 -8.01 -16.02 -15.09
CA ALA A 30 -8.00 -15.12 -16.24
C ALA A 30 -8.98 -13.95 -16.03
N ALA A 31 -10.21 -14.21 -15.60
CA ALA A 31 -11.20 -13.16 -15.35
C ALA A 31 -10.78 -12.20 -14.21
N GLU A 32 -10.15 -12.70 -13.15
CA GLU A 32 -9.65 -11.87 -12.07
C GLU A 32 -8.46 -10.99 -12.50
N ALA A 33 -7.58 -11.52 -13.36
CA ALA A 33 -6.49 -10.74 -13.95
C ALA A 33 -7.02 -9.63 -14.88
N GLU A 34 -8.01 -9.93 -15.70
CA GLU A 34 -8.67 -8.91 -16.55
C GLU A 34 -9.35 -7.82 -15.70
N ARG A 35 -9.97 -8.19 -14.56
CA ARG A 35 -10.48 -7.23 -13.58
C ARG A 35 -9.36 -6.32 -13.06
N LEU A 36 -8.18 -6.87 -12.77
CA LEU A 36 -7.00 -6.10 -12.38
C LEU A 36 -6.53 -5.15 -13.49
N PHE A 37 -6.56 -5.57 -14.76
CA PHE A 37 -6.17 -4.71 -15.89
C PHE A 37 -7.06 -3.47 -15.99
N LEU A 38 -8.38 -3.63 -15.87
CA LEU A 38 -9.30 -2.49 -15.87
C LEU A 38 -9.22 -1.65 -14.59
N LEU A 39 -8.96 -2.28 -13.43
CA LEU A 39 -8.71 -1.56 -12.18
C LEU A 39 -7.49 -0.65 -12.30
N THR A 40 -6.39 -1.16 -12.84
CA THR A 40 -5.15 -0.38 -13.02
C THR A 40 -5.30 0.71 -14.09
N LEU A 41 -6.12 0.50 -15.12
CA LEU A 41 -6.50 1.56 -16.06
C LEU A 41 -7.24 2.70 -15.33
N ALA A 42 -8.22 2.35 -14.48
CA ALA A 42 -8.99 3.32 -13.72
C ALA A 42 -8.12 4.09 -12.70
N SER A 43 -7.18 3.42 -12.03
CA SER A 43 -6.26 4.10 -11.11
C SER A 43 -5.30 5.05 -11.84
N GLY A 44 -4.85 4.68 -13.04
CA GLY A 44 -3.96 5.51 -13.85
C GLY A 44 -4.53 6.88 -14.20
N TRP A 45 -5.86 7.00 -14.33
CA TRP A 45 -6.52 8.27 -14.70
C TRP A 45 -6.12 9.44 -13.78
N PHE A 46 -5.99 9.18 -12.48
CA PHE A 46 -5.66 10.20 -11.48
C PHE A 46 -4.31 10.86 -11.73
N THR A 47 -3.35 10.17 -12.36
CA THR A 47 -2.00 10.69 -12.62
C THR A 47 -1.76 11.00 -14.10
N ALA A 48 -2.53 10.42 -15.03
CA ALA A 48 -2.37 10.66 -16.47
C ALA A 48 -2.55 12.13 -16.86
N PHE A 49 -3.43 12.85 -16.14
CA PHE A 49 -3.69 14.27 -16.36
C PHE A 49 -3.28 15.15 -15.16
N ALA A 50 -2.42 14.64 -14.29
CA ALA A 50 -1.80 15.46 -13.26
C ALA A 50 -0.87 16.50 -13.92
N ASP A 51 -0.86 17.72 -13.40
CA ASP A 51 -0.03 18.81 -13.89
C ASP A 51 1.02 19.18 -12.84
N SER A 52 2.30 19.09 -13.18
CA SER A 52 3.39 19.42 -12.27
C SER A 52 3.50 20.92 -11.96
N ASP A 53 2.85 21.77 -12.76
CA ASP A 53 2.72 23.20 -12.51
C ASP A 53 1.52 23.53 -11.60
N LEU A 54 0.55 22.64 -11.51
CA LEU A 54 -0.65 22.75 -10.68
C LEU A 54 -0.85 21.44 -9.88
N PRO A 55 0.11 21.09 -9.00
CA PRO A 55 0.11 19.79 -8.36
C PRO A 55 -1.09 19.60 -7.44
N ASP A 56 -1.55 18.35 -7.32
CA ASP A 56 -2.54 17.91 -6.35
C ASP A 56 -2.15 16.52 -5.84
N PHE A 57 -2.51 16.20 -4.59
CA PHE A 57 -2.37 14.86 -4.05
C PHE A 57 -3.58 14.01 -4.45
N VAL A 58 -3.39 13.17 -5.46
CA VAL A 58 -4.39 12.22 -5.94
C VAL A 58 -4.23 10.86 -5.27
N PRO A 59 -5.31 10.05 -5.14
CA PRO A 59 -5.19 8.71 -4.56
C PRO A 59 -4.32 7.80 -5.44
N ALA A 60 -3.37 7.09 -4.82
CA ALA A 60 -2.52 6.13 -5.53
C ALA A 60 -3.10 4.71 -5.49
N VAL A 61 -3.27 4.16 -4.28
CA VAL A 61 -3.96 2.89 -4.02
C VAL A 61 -4.85 3.03 -2.79
N ASN A 62 -5.96 2.30 -2.75
CA ASN A 62 -6.91 2.32 -1.64
C ASN A 62 -7.81 1.07 -1.67
N THR A 63 -8.87 1.04 -0.86
CA THR A 63 -9.82 -0.09 -0.80
C THR A 63 -10.51 -0.40 -2.13
N HIS A 64 -10.68 0.58 -3.01
CA HIS A 64 -11.31 0.42 -4.33
C HIS A 64 -10.28 0.32 -5.46
N LEU A 65 -9.15 1.03 -5.35
CA LEU A 65 -7.99 0.93 -6.24
C LEU A 65 -6.96 -0.03 -5.64
N ASN A 66 -7.42 -1.22 -5.27
CA ASN A 66 -6.64 -2.20 -4.54
C ASN A 66 -5.81 -3.04 -5.50
N CYS A 67 -4.51 -2.77 -5.52
CA CYS A 67 -3.51 -3.56 -6.22
C CYS A 67 -2.17 -3.42 -5.50
N VAL A 68 -1.14 -4.12 -6.01
CA VAL A 68 0.26 -4.00 -5.55
C VAL A 68 0.46 -4.09 -4.03
N GLY A 69 -0.23 -5.01 -3.37
CA GLY A 69 -0.09 -5.27 -1.94
C GLY A 69 -0.47 -4.08 -1.05
N THR A 70 -1.50 -3.32 -1.45
CA THR A 70 -1.98 -2.12 -0.74
C THR A 70 -2.02 -2.33 0.77
N ASN A 71 -1.28 -1.53 1.55
CA ASN A 71 -1.32 -1.68 3.00
C ASN A 71 -2.67 -1.19 3.55
N PRO A 72 -3.46 -2.05 4.22
CA PRO A 72 -4.75 -1.69 4.81
C PRO A 72 -4.68 -0.51 5.77
N ASP A 73 -3.52 -0.28 6.40
CA ASP A 73 -3.33 0.71 7.44
C ASP A 73 -2.91 2.09 6.93
N PHE A 74 -2.59 2.20 5.64
CA PHE A 74 -2.06 3.42 5.05
C PHE A 74 -3.11 4.14 4.21
N ILE A 75 -3.01 5.48 4.17
CA ILE A 75 -3.63 6.30 3.13
C ILE A 75 -2.51 6.76 2.19
N TYR A 76 -2.69 6.49 0.90
CA TYR A 76 -1.69 6.77 -0.13
C TYR A 76 -2.11 7.94 -1.00
N GLY A 77 -1.18 8.87 -1.19
CA GLY A 77 -1.33 9.96 -2.16
C GLY A 77 -0.12 10.04 -3.07
N ALA A 78 -0.31 10.56 -4.28
CA ALA A 78 0.78 10.91 -5.19
C ALA A 78 0.55 12.32 -5.74
N ALA A 79 1.61 13.08 -5.94
CA ALA A 79 1.56 14.36 -6.64
C ALA A 79 2.70 14.43 -7.66
N SER A 80 2.38 14.80 -8.91
CA SER A 80 3.37 15.09 -9.94
C SER A 80 3.97 16.47 -9.68
N ILE A 81 5.29 16.58 -9.75
CA ILE A 81 6.03 17.84 -9.53
C ILE A 81 7.17 17.97 -10.52
N ASP A 82 7.75 19.16 -10.59
CA ASP A 82 8.97 19.45 -11.32
C ASP A 82 10.05 19.84 -10.29
N GLY A 83 11.13 19.06 -10.20
CA GLY A 83 12.20 19.27 -9.22
C GLY A 83 12.89 20.63 -9.29
N ALA A 84 12.70 21.39 -10.38
CA ALA A 84 13.19 22.76 -10.50
C ALA A 84 12.24 23.82 -9.87
N GLY A 85 11.04 23.43 -9.45
CA GLY A 85 10.03 24.34 -8.89
C GLY A 85 10.22 24.68 -7.41
N CYS A 86 9.39 25.62 -6.93
CA CYS A 86 9.27 25.98 -5.52
C CYS A 86 7.84 25.68 -5.05
N TYR A 87 7.70 24.80 -4.07
CA TYR A 87 6.40 24.33 -3.60
C TYR A 87 6.22 24.61 -2.12
N VAL A 88 5.04 25.13 -1.74
CA VAL A 88 4.64 25.22 -0.33
C VAL A 88 3.65 24.10 -0.04
N LEU A 89 4.01 23.24 0.91
CA LEU A 89 3.09 22.29 1.52
C LEU A 89 2.56 22.89 2.81
N SER A 90 1.25 22.81 3.02
CA SER A 90 0.63 23.31 4.24
C SER A 90 -0.58 22.48 4.64
N GLY A 91 -0.94 22.54 5.91
CA GLY A 91 -2.15 21.91 6.40
C GLY A 91 -2.03 21.44 7.84
N GLU A 92 -2.60 20.29 8.15
CA GLU A 92 -2.66 19.72 9.49
C GLU A 92 -2.00 18.34 9.52
N ARG A 93 -1.11 18.11 10.48
CA ARG A 93 -0.42 16.81 10.65
C ARG A 93 -1.38 15.67 10.99
N GLY A 94 -2.51 15.98 11.61
CA GLY A 94 -3.46 14.98 12.10
C GLY A 94 -2.89 14.15 13.26
N SER A 95 -3.56 13.04 13.57
CA SER A 95 -3.24 12.17 14.71
C SER A 95 -2.79 10.76 14.31
N GLY A 96 -2.53 10.52 13.01
CA GLY A 96 -1.96 9.27 12.54
C GLY A 96 -0.54 9.03 13.09
N LEU A 97 -0.11 7.78 13.14
CA LEU A 97 1.18 7.34 13.71
C LEU A 97 2.36 8.07 13.08
N PHE A 98 2.39 8.15 11.76
CA PHE A 98 3.38 8.91 11.01
C PHE A 98 2.77 9.36 9.67
N VAL A 99 3.32 10.44 9.13
CA VAL A 99 3.05 10.90 7.77
C VAL A 99 4.39 11.03 7.07
N HIS A 100 4.60 10.18 6.08
CA HIS A 100 5.84 10.12 5.32
C HIS A 100 5.61 10.57 3.88
N LEU A 101 6.51 11.42 3.42
CA LEU A 101 6.57 11.90 2.05
C LEU A 101 7.89 11.46 1.44
N ASP A 102 7.82 10.64 0.41
CA ASP A 102 8.97 10.20 -0.38
C ASP A 102 9.10 11.09 -1.61
N ILE A 103 10.27 11.69 -1.82
CA ILE A 103 10.59 12.53 -2.99
C ILE A 103 11.28 11.63 -4.01
N VAL A 104 10.72 11.51 -5.21
CA VAL A 104 11.13 10.47 -6.16
C VAL A 104 11.58 11.07 -7.48
N ALA A 105 12.66 10.55 -8.08
CA ALA A 105 13.16 10.96 -9.40
C ALA A 105 12.28 10.51 -10.59
N GLY A 106 11.16 9.89 -10.27
CA GLY A 106 10.22 9.23 -11.18
C GLY A 106 8.92 9.03 -10.42
N GLY A 107 8.18 7.95 -10.69
CA GLY A 107 6.96 7.63 -9.96
C GLY A 107 6.26 6.38 -10.47
N LEU A 108 5.27 5.95 -9.70
CA LEU A 108 4.32 4.92 -10.13
C LEU A 108 3.15 5.51 -10.94
N GLY A 109 3.04 6.83 -11.05
CA GLY A 109 2.04 7.52 -11.86
C GLY A 109 2.26 7.34 -13.36
N VAL A 110 1.21 7.51 -14.17
CA VAL A 110 1.17 7.14 -15.60
C VAL A 110 2.28 7.80 -16.42
N MET A 111 2.52 9.09 -16.20
CA MET A 111 3.44 9.89 -17.03
C MET A 111 4.88 9.83 -16.53
N GLU A 112 5.11 9.44 -15.28
CA GLU A 112 6.43 9.38 -14.69
C GLU A 112 7.13 8.05 -15.02
N PRO A 113 8.41 8.08 -15.46
CA PRO A 113 9.22 6.87 -15.51
C PRO A 113 9.45 6.34 -14.09
N LEU A 114 9.79 5.06 -13.96
CA LEU A 114 10.29 4.55 -12.68
C LEU A 114 11.60 5.24 -12.33
N GLY A 115 11.78 5.59 -11.06
CA GLY A 115 12.99 6.25 -10.57
C GLY A 115 13.20 5.98 -9.08
N PRO A 116 14.44 6.14 -8.58
CA PRO A 116 14.74 5.94 -7.17
C PRO A 116 14.14 7.03 -6.29
N SER A 117 14.01 6.71 -5.00
CA SER A 117 13.83 7.72 -3.94
C SER A 117 15.07 8.62 -3.89
N LEU A 118 14.83 9.93 -3.75
CA LEU A 118 15.81 10.99 -3.59
C LEU A 118 15.88 11.51 -2.14
N GLY A 119 15.02 11.00 -1.27
CA GLY A 119 14.93 11.41 0.11
C GLY A 119 13.52 11.23 0.65
N THR A 120 13.43 11.03 1.95
CA THR A 120 12.16 10.94 2.67
C THR A 120 12.05 12.05 3.68
N LEU A 121 10.83 12.55 3.86
CA LEU A 121 10.48 13.53 4.87
C LEU A 121 9.46 12.93 5.82
N ASP A 122 9.77 12.98 7.11
CA ASP A 122 8.84 12.66 8.19
C ASP A 122 8.20 13.94 8.70
N PHE A 123 6.87 14.04 8.63
CA PHE A 123 6.17 15.25 9.06
C PHE A 123 6.25 15.43 10.59
N ASP A 124 6.66 14.42 11.35
CA ASP A 124 6.93 14.55 12.78
C ASP A 124 8.20 15.38 13.07
N SER A 125 9.02 15.65 12.04
CA SER A 125 10.17 16.56 12.13
C SER A 125 9.81 18.02 11.88
N LEU A 126 8.57 18.30 11.46
CA LEU A 126 8.11 19.66 11.17
C LEU A 126 7.70 20.39 12.45
N THR A 127 7.87 21.71 12.41
CA THR A 127 7.37 22.64 13.40
C THR A 127 5.85 22.76 13.24
N LEU A 128 5.12 22.39 14.30
CA LEU A 128 3.66 22.51 14.34
C LEU A 128 3.23 23.72 15.18
N ASP A 129 2.21 24.45 14.73
CA ASP A 129 1.58 25.48 15.55
C ASP A 129 0.68 24.88 16.66
N GLU A 130 0.12 25.73 17.51
CA GLU A 130 -0.75 25.33 18.62
C GLU A 130 -2.01 24.53 18.20
N ASN A 131 -2.36 24.59 16.90
CA ASN A 131 -3.49 23.88 16.31
C ASN A 131 -3.05 22.65 15.50
N GLY A 132 -1.77 22.26 15.57
CA GLY A 132 -1.21 21.12 14.84
C GLY A 132 -1.04 21.37 13.34
N ARG A 133 -0.97 22.64 12.92
CA ARG A 133 -0.75 23.01 11.51
C ARG A 133 0.73 23.13 11.19
N PHE A 134 1.09 22.78 9.96
CA PHE A 134 2.46 22.87 9.44
C PHE A 134 2.51 23.73 8.18
N SER A 135 3.69 24.26 7.89
CA SER A 135 4.04 24.88 6.61
C SER A 135 5.48 24.52 6.26
N LEU A 136 5.69 24.03 5.04
CA LEU A 136 6.96 23.52 4.56
C LEU A 136 7.22 24.05 3.16
N LEU A 137 8.41 24.62 2.94
CA LEU A 137 8.90 24.95 1.60
C LEU A 137 9.78 23.82 1.05
N LEU A 138 9.45 23.36 -0.16
CA LEU A 138 10.29 22.51 -1.00
C LEU A 138 10.87 23.35 -2.14
N SER A 139 12.19 23.47 -2.21
CA SER A 139 12.87 24.21 -3.28
C SER A 139 14.32 23.78 -3.42
N ALA A 140 14.94 24.01 -4.57
CA ALA A 140 16.35 23.67 -4.80
C ALA A 140 17.30 24.40 -3.83
N GLU A 141 17.00 25.66 -3.53
CA GLU A 141 17.73 26.51 -2.60
C GLU A 141 16.77 27.15 -1.61
N ARG A 142 17.21 27.35 -0.36
CA ARG A 142 16.43 28.02 0.67
C ARG A 142 16.42 29.54 0.41
N PRO A 143 15.25 30.18 0.23
CA PRO A 143 15.16 31.65 0.13
C PRO A 143 15.67 32.31 1.41
N ALA A 144 16.39 33.43 1.26
CA ALA A 144 17.02 34.13 2.38
C ALA A 144 16.01 34.69 3.40
N ASP A 145 14.79 34.97 2.95
CA ASP A 145 13.66 35.49 3.74
C ASP A 145 12.75 34.37 4.30
N TRP A 146 13.05 33.08 4.02
CA TRP A 146 12.25 31.97 4.52
C TRP A 146 12.64 31.57 5.96
N SER A 147 11.71 31.80 6.90
CA SER A 147 11.89 31.50 8.32
C SER A 147 11.25 30.19 8.80
N GLY A 148 10.43 29.54 7.97
CA GLY A 148 9.75 28.28 8.31
C GLY A 148 10.59 27.03 8.02
N ASP A 149 9.95 25.87 8.15
CA ASP A 149 10.56 24.59 7.77
C ASP A 149 10.84 24.59 6.26
N TRP A 150 11.99 24.03 5.90
CA TRP A 150 12.44 23.93 4.53
C TRP A 150 13.11 22.59 4.30
N HIS A 151 12.84 21.99 3.14
CA HIS A 151 13.54 20.80 2.68
C HIS A 151 14.03 21.03 1.25
N ARG A 152 15.30 20.68 0.99
CA ARG A 152 15.87 20.77 -0.34
C ARG A 152 15.09 19.86 -1.30
N LEU A 153 14.63 20.42 -2.41
CA LEU A 153 14.07 19.66 -3.52
C LEU A 153 15.18 19.36 -4.52
N ASP A 154 15.40 18.08 -4.80
CA ASP A 154 16.37 17.70 -5.80
C ASP A 154 15.85 18.00 -7.22
N PRO A 155 16.64 18.61 -8.12
CA PRO A 155 16.21 18.91 -9.49
C PRO A 155 15.77 17.70 -10.31
N ALA A 156 16.20 16.49 -9.93
CA ALA A 156 15.75 15.26 -10.57
C ALA A 156 14.34 14.82 -10.14
N ALA A 157 13.75 15.41 -9.10
CA ALA A 157 12.45 15.00 -8.58
C ALA A 157 11.32 15.18 -9.61
N ARG A 158 10.42 14.20 -9.67
CA ARG A 158 9.27 14.14 -10.59
C ARG A 158 7.95 13.86 -9.89
N SER A 159 7.99 13.22 -8.71
CA SER A 159 6.79 13.01 -7.93
C SER A 159 7.06 13.01 -6.43
N LEU A 160 5.98 13.20 -5.69
CA LEU A 160 5.91 13.04 -4.24
C LEU A 160 4.97 11.88 -3.94
N SER A 161 5.42 10.91 -3.13
CA SER A 161 4.61 9.77 -2.68
C SER A 161 4.32 9.87 -1.19
N LEU A 162 3.06 10.07 -0.85
CA LEU A 162 2.57 10.27 0.51
C LEU A 162 2.05 8.95 1.10
N ARG A 163 2.43 8.66 2.35
CA ARG A 163 1.88 7.58 3.18
C ARG A 163 1.47 8.13 4.53
N GLN A 164 0.22 7.92 4.92
CA GLN A 164 -0.26 8.24 6.26
C GLN A 164 -0.66 6.95 6.98
N ALA A 165 -0.01 6.63 8.10
CA ALA A 165 -0.24 5.38 8.82
C ALA A 165 -1.16 5.57 10.02
N CYS A 166 -2.12 4.66 10.22
CA CYS A 166 -2.94 4.60 11.43
C CYS A 166 -3.29 3.16 11.81
N TYR A 167 -3.27 2.87 13.11
CA TYR A 167 -3.80 1.61 13.65
C TYR A 167 -5.33 1.66 13.82
N ASP A 168 -5.80 2.71 14.49
CA ASP A 168 -7.21 2.91 14.83
C ASP A 168 -7.95 3.67 13.73
N TRP A 169 -8.29 2.92 12.69
CA TRP A 169 -9.04 3.40 11.55
C TRP A 169 -10.33 4.13 11.95
N GLY A 170 -10.47 5.39 11.52
CA GLY A 170 -11.69 6.18 11.70
C GLY A 170 -11.90 6.77 13.10
N VAL A 171 -10.95 6.61 14.03
CA VAL A 171 -11.01 7.24 15.37
C VAL A 171 -10.30 8.59 15.38
N GLY A 172 -9.04 8.60 14.94
CA GLY A 172 -8.24 9.82 14.78
C GLY A 172 -8.60 10.61 13.54
N ARG A 173 -7.89 11.73 13.33
CA ARG A 173 -8.00 12.54 12.11
C ARG A 173 -6.75 12.36 11.26
N GLU A 174 -6.91 11.92 10.02
CA GLU A 174 -5.79 11.85 9.08
C GLU A 174 -5.30 13.23 8.67
N ALA A 175 -4.06 13.30 8.19
CA ALA A 175 -3.44 14.55 7.76
C ALA A 175 -4.16 15.15 6.56
N ARG A 176 -4.27 16.47 6.58
CA ARG A 176 -4.80 17.28 5.49
C ARG A 176 -3.66 18.11 4.95
N ILE A 177 -3.37 17.95 3.67
CA ILE A 177 -2.17 18.50 3.05
C ILE A 177 -2.60 19.14 1.75
N ALA A 178 -2.26 20.42 1.59
CA ALA A 178 -2.29 21.13 0.33
C ALA A 178 -0.86 21.26 -0.21
N ILE A 179 -0.73 21.35 -1.52
CA ILE A 179 0.52 21.65 -2.22
C ILE A 179 0.26 22.76 -3.24
N GLU A 180 1.13 23.77 -3.25
CA GLU A 180 1.04 24.88 -4.19
C GLU A 180 2.42 25.15 -4.81
N ARG A 181 2.48 25.31 -6.14
CA ARG A 181 3.67 25.81 -6.83
C ARG A 181 3.67 27.34 -6.81
N THR A 182 4.76 27.94 -6.35
CA THR A 182 4.84 29.39 -6.04
C THR A 182 5.78 30.18 -6.95
N ASP A 183 6.67 29.52 -7.68
CA ASP A 183 7.59 30.16 -8.64
C ASP A 183 6.95 30.46 -10.01
N LYS A 184 5.69 30.05 -10.21
CA LYS A 184 4.92 30.31 -11.43
C LYS A 184 3.55 30.92 -11.08
N PRO A 185 2.98 31.77 -11.97
CA PRO A 185 1.61 32.23 -11.80
C PRO A 185 0.62 31.06 -11.82
N HIS A 186 -0.37 31.10 -10.93
CA HIS A 186 -1.49 30.16 -10.96
C HIS A 186 -2.33 30.38 -12.22
N GLN A 187 -2.24 29.46 -13.19
CA GLN A 187 -2.95 29.54 -14.46
C GLN A 187 -3.45 28.14 -14.86
N PRO A 188 -4.78 27.89 -14.83
CA PRO A 188 -5.34 26.61 -15.25
C PRO A 188 -4.89 26.21 -16.66
N ARG A 189 -4.39 24.98 -16.80
CA ARG A 189 -3.90 24.47 -18.07
C ARG A 189 -5.03 24.01 -18.97
N GLN A 190 -4.89 24.30 -20.27
CA GLN A 190 -5.67 23.67 -21.33
C GLN A 190 -4.73 22.76 -22.12
N TRP A 191 -5.00 21.46 -22.10
CA TRP A 191 -4.21 20.49 -22.85
C TRP A 191 -4.50 20.62 -24.35
N SER A 192 -3.43 20.71 -25.15
CA SER A 192 -3.52 20.65 -26.60
C SER A 192 -3.87 19.23 -27.07
N ALA A 193 -4.38 19.12 -28.30
CA ALA A 193 -4.72 17.81 -28.87
C ALA A 193 -3.54 16.80 -28.87
N PRO A 194 -2.28 17.19 -29.19
CA PRO A 194 -1.13 16.30 -29.05
C PRO A 194 -0.86 15.84 -27.61
N GLU A 195 -0.96 16.74 -26.63
CA GLU A 195 -0.73 16.40 -25.21
C GLU A 195 -1.78 15.44 -24.67
N ILE A 196 -3.04 15.59 -25.11
CA ILE A 196 -4.13 14.66 -24.78
C ILE A 196 -3.84 13.30 -25.39
N ALA A 197 -3.44 13.24 -26.66
CA ALA A 197 -3.13 11.98 -27.34
C ALA A 197 -1.97 11.23 -26.65
N GLU A 198 -0.90 11.93 -26.27
CA GLU A 198 0.23 11.36 -25.53
C GLU A 198 -0.21 10.73 -24.20
N ARG A 199 -1.02 11.45 -23.42
CA ARG A 199 -1.50 11.00 -22.10
C ARG A 199 -2.44 9.81 -22.20
N LEU A 200 -3.33 9.81 -23.19
CA LEU A 200 -4.24 8.68 -23.43
C LEU A 200 -3.46 7.43 -23.87
N ALA A 201 -2.44 7.60 -24.72
CA ALA A 201 -1.56 6.49 -25.10
C ALA A 201 -0.78 5.93 -23.89
N ALA A 202 -0.22 6.81 -23.04
CA ALA A 202 0.46 6.40 -21.82
C ALA A 202 -0.50 5.70 -20.83
N LEU A 203 -1.71 6.21 -20.68
CA LEU A 203 -2.76 5.61 -19.85
C LEU A 203 -3.17 4.23 -20.36
N ALA A 204 -3.32 4.04 -21.67
CA ALA A 204 -3.65 2.73 -22.25
C ALA A 204 -2.54 1.69 -22.07
N ALA A 205 -1.28 2.12 -22.03
CA ALA A 205 -0.14 1.24 -21.73
C ALA A 205 0.06 0.97 -20.23
N TYR A 206 -0.57 1.76 -19.36
CA TYR A 206 -0.36 1.71 -17.91
C TYR A 206 -0.73 0.38 -17.25
N PRO A 207 -1.86 -0.30 -17.60
CA PRO A 207 -2.20 -1.60 -17.04
C PRO A 207 -1.09 -2.62 -17.22
N ARG A 208 -0.47 -2.67 -18.41
CA ARG A 208 0.67 -3.56 -18.69
C ARG A 208 1.85 -3.32 -17.74
N ARG A 209 2.08 -2.07 -17.32
CA ARG A 209 3.13 -1.72 -16.36
C ARG A 209 2.74 -2.07 -14.92
N LEU A 210 1.61 -1.58 -14.42
CA LEU A 210 1.26 -1.73 -13.01
C LEU A 210 0.77 -3.15 -12.67
N ALA A 211 -0.10 -3.75 -13.49
CA ALA A 211 -0.51 -5.13 -13.30
C ALA A 211 0.66 -6.09 -13.58
N GLY A 212 1.53 -5.77 -14.55
CA GLY A 212 2.73 -6.54 -14.84
C GLY A 212 3.69 -6.57 -13.64
N MET A 213 3.85 -5.45 -12.93
CA MET A 213 4.59 -5.40 -11.67
C MET A 213 3.98 -6.33 -10.62
N ALA A 214 2.65 -6.33 -10.48
CA ALA A 214 1.97 -7.12 -9.48
C ALA A 214 2.05 -8.63 -9.74
N LEU A 215 1.73 -9.04 -10.96
CA LEU A 215 1.82 -10.42 -11.41
C LEU A 215 3.26 -10.92 -11.41
N GLY A 216 4.19 -10.07 -11.84
CA GLY A 216 5.63 -10.35 -11.81
C GLY A 216 6.15 -10.58 -10.40
N PHE A 217 5.66 -9.81 -9.41
CA PHE A 217 6.01 -10.02 -8.00
C PHE A 217 5.58 -11.41 -7.52
N ILE A 218 4.31 -11.78 -7.70
CA ILE A 218 3.80 -13.10 -7.28
C ILE A 218 4.52 -14.23 -8.01
N LYS A 219 4.72 -14.10 -9.33
CA LYS A 219 5.50 -15.08 -10.10
C LYS A 219 6.91 -15.24 -9.50
N SER A 220 7.59 -14.15 -9.16
CA SER A 220 8.93 -14.22 -8.55
C SER A 220 8.91 -14.96 -7.21
N GLN A 221 7.91 -14.74 -6.36
CA GLN A 221 7.76 -15.45 -5.09
C GLN A 221 7.55 -16.96 -5.30
N ARG A 222 6.76 -17.33 -6.32
CA ARG A 222 6.55 -18.74 -6.72
C ARG A 222 7.82 -19.38 -7.25
N ASP A 223 8.55 -18.70 -8.14
CA ASP A 223 9.81 -19.19 -8.72
C ASP A 223 10.89 -19.42 -7.64
N LYS A 224 10.87 -18.61 -6.57
CA LYS A 224 11.73 -18.79 -5.39
C LYS A 224 11.28 -19.94 -4.46
N GLY A 225 10.08 -20.49 -4.67
CA GLY A 225 9.54 -21.56 -3.83
C GLY A 225 9.13 -21.12 -2.42
N LEU A 226 8.70 -19.86 -2.24
CA LEU A 226 8.36 -19.29 -0.92
C LEU A 226 6.98 -19.74 -0.38
N TRP A 227 6.59 -20.98 -0.62
CA TRP A 227 5.33 -21.55 -0.13
C TRP A 227 5.43 -21.94 1.34
N ASN A 228 4.56 -21.36 2.17
CA ASN A 228 4.58 -21.46 3.63
C ASN A 228 5.94 -21.08 4.25
N LEU A 229 6.65 -20.16 3.58
CA LEU A 229 7.96 -19.65 3.96
C LEU A 229 8.00 -18.14 3.78
N LEU A 230 8.84 -17.46 4.55
CA LEU A 230 9.02 -16.00 4.45
C LEU A 230 10.50 -15.67 4.24
N GLU A 231 10.78 -14.82 3.26
CA GLU A 231 12.08 -14.19 3.09
C GLU A 231 12.09 -12.80 3.73
N HIS A 232 13.25 -12.37 4.22
CA HIS A 232 13.47 -10.98 4.63
C HIS A 232 13.87 -10.14 3.41
N ASP A 233 13.21 -9.00 3.22
CA ASP A 233 13.52 -8.02 2.16
C ASP A 233 13.49 -6.61 2.79
N ASP A 234 14.32 -5.69 2.31
CA ASP A 234 14.32 -4.28 2.72
C ASP A 234 13.58 -3.36 1.73
N TRP A 235 13.18 -3.91 0.56
CA TRP A 235 12.51 -3.19 -0.53
C TRP A 235 13.24 -1.91 -0.99
N ALA A 236 14.55 -1.81 -0.76
CA ALA A 236 15.33 -0.63 -1.09
C ALA A 236 15.20 -0.26 -2.58
N GLY A 237 14.84 0.99 -2.87
CA GLY A 237 14.66 1.51 -4.22
C GLY A 237 13.43 0.99 -4.99
N ARG A 238 12.57 0.16 -4.36
CA ARG A 238 11.38 -0.45 -4.99
C ARG A 238 10.05 -0.03 -4.35
N GLY A 239 10.03 1.10 -3.65
CA GLY A 239 8.84 1.63 -2.98
C GLY A 239 8.64 1.17 -1.53
N GLY A 240 9.63 0.50 -0.94
CA GLY A 240 9.71 0.26 0.51
C GLY A 240 9.97 1.54 1.30
N VAL A 241 9.67 1.51 2.59
CA VAL A 241 9.99 2.59 3.53
C VAL A 241 11.38 2.30 4.12
N THR A 242 12.26 3.29 4.15
CA THR A 242 13.61 3.15 4.73
C THR A 242 13.53 2.75 6.22
N GLY A 243 14.39 1.82 6.65
CA GLY A 243 14.43 1.37 8.05
C GLY A 243 13.28 0.44 8.44
N GLN A 244 12.70 -0.25 7.45
CA GLN A 244 11.64 -1.22 7.63
C GLN A 244 12.11 -2.63 7.32
N HIS A 245 11.75 -3.59 8.18
CA HIS A 245 11.92 -5.01 7.89
C HIS A 245 10.65 -5.53 7.22
N TYR A 246 10.78 -6.10 6.03
CA TYR A 246 9.69 -6.81 5.36
C TYR A 246 9.94 -8.31 5.42
N TYR A 247 8.90 -9.06 5.75
CA TYR A 247 8.87 -10.51 5.59
C TYR A 247 7.77 -10.86 4.59
N GLN A 248 8.14 -11.48 3.49
CA GLN A 248 7.23 -11.75 2.37
C GLN A 248 7.34 -13.21 1.92
N GLY A 249 6.24 -13.74 1.44
CA GLY A 249 6.17 -15.09 0.90
C GLY A 249 4.74 -15.47 0.59
N LEU A 250 4.49 -16.76 0.45
CA LEU A 250 3.21 -17.30 0.03
C LEU A 250 2.64 -18.25 1.09
N PHE A 251 1.32 -18.36 1.17
CA PHE A 251 0.65 -19.46 1.86
C PHE A 251 0.12 -20.47 0.84
N ASP A 252 0.14 -21.74 1.22
CA ASP A 252 -0.46 -22.85 0.48
C ASP A 252 -1.11 -23.80 1.48
N LEU A 253 -2.44 -23.94 1.40
CA LEU A 253 -3.26 -24.69 2.32
C LEU A 253 -4.13 -25.69 1.56
N THR A 254 -4.52 -26.77 2.22
CA THR A 254 -5.63 -27.62 1.77
C THR A 254 -6.85 -27.43 2.69
N GLN A 255 -8.01 -27.96 2.28
CA GLN A 255 -9.21 -27.88 3.13
C GLN A 255 -8.97 -28.55 4.48
N GLY A 256 -9.37 -27.89 5.56
CA GLY A 256 -9.14 -28.38 6.92
C GLY A 256 -7.77 -28.02 7.50
N GLN A 257 -6.88 -27.37 6.73
CA GLN A 257 -5.60 -26.87 7.23
C GLN A 257 -5.65 -25.40 7.60
N VAL A 258 -4.78 -25.03 8.54
CA VAL A 258 -4.48 -23.65 8.91
C VAL A 258 -2.97 -23.43 8.92
N LEU A 259 -2.55 -22.19 8.72
CA LEU A 259 -1.15 -21.79 8.83
C LEU A 259 -0.97 -20.94 10.07
N LEU A 260 -0.25 -21.46 11.06
CA LEU A 260 0.12 -20.73 12.27
C LEU A 260 1.38 -19.91 12.00
N LEU A 261 1.24 -18.59 12.11
CA LEU A 261 2.33 -17.63 12.14
C LEU A 261 2.69 -17.31 13.59
N GLU A 262 3.97 -17.38 13.94
CA GLU A 262 4.49 -17.03 15.27
C GLU A 262 5.75 -16.19 15.17
N THR A 263 5.83 -15.10 15.94
CA THR A 263 6.99 -14.22 16.03
C THR A 263 7.12 -13.58 17.42
N ASP A 264 8.35 -13.35 17.85
CA ASP A 264 8.63 -12.39 18.92
C ASP A 264 8.29 -10.96 18.42
N LEU A 265 8.10 -10.01 19.34
CA LEU A 265 7.98 -8.60 19.00
C LEU A 265 9.31 -7.86 19.20
N PRO A 266 9.61 -6.81 18.41
CA PRO A 266 10.67 -5.88 18.74
C PRO A 266 10.41 -5.22 20.10
N GLU A 267 11.46 -4.91 20.85
CA GLU A 267 11.36 -4.19 22.14
C GLU A 267 10.69 -2.83 21.96
N THR A 268 11.01 -2.14 20.87
CA THR A 268 10.33 -0.90 20.47
C THR A 268 9.98 -0.96 18.99
N VAL A 269 8.79 -0.51 18.63
CA VAL A 269 8.32 -0.44 17.24
C VAL A 269 7.28 0.67 17.11
N LEU A 270 7.42 1.53 16.09
CA LEU A 270 6.43 2.57 15.83
C LEU A 270 5.19 2.00 15.12
N TYR A 271 5.42 1.12 14.15
CA TYR A 271 4.35 0.52 13.35
C TYR A 271 4.71 -0.88 12.91
N TRP A 272 3.71 -1.75 12.86
CA TRP A 272 3.81 -3.09 12.32
C TRP A 272 2.45 -3.63 11.94
N ASN A 273 2.45 -4.52 10.94
CA ASN A 273 1.27 -5.30 10.57
C ASN A 273 1.64 -6.63 9.94
N VAL A 274 0.64 -7.49 9.82
CA VAL A 274 0.60 -8.64 8.92
C VAL A 274 -0.64 -8.51 8.05
N GLN A 275 -0.50 -8.77 6.75
CA GLN A 275 -1.62 -8.75 5.80
C GLN A 275 -1.51 -9.87 4.79
N LEU A 276 -2.67 -10.27 4.28
CA LEU A 276 -2.80 -11.23 3.20
C LEU A 276 -3.13 -10.55 1.88
N SER A 277 -2.62 -11.10 0.78
CA SER A 277 -2.98 -10.74 -0.59
C SER A 277 -3.35 -11.99 -1.39
N ASP A 278 -4.14 -11.83 -2.44
CA ASP A 278 -4.43 -12.89 -3.40
C ASP A 278 -3.23 -13.18 -4.32
N MET A 279 -3.38 -14.15 -5.22
CA MET A 279 -2.35 -14.53 -6.20
C MET A 279 -2.16 -13.51 -7.34
N LEU A 280 -2.90 -12.39 -7.33
CA LEU A 280 -2.69 -11.23 -8.20
C LEU A 280 -2.05 -10.05 -7.44
N TRP A 281 -1.67 -10.28 -6.18
CA TRP A 281 -1.13 -9.29 -5.25
C TRP A 281 -2.11 -8.16 -4.89
N ASN A 282 -3.41 -8.38 -5.00
CA ASN A 282 -4.39 -7.49 -4.38
C ASN A 282 -4.52 -7.87 -2.91
N SER A 283 -4.53 -6.89 -2.00
CA SER A 283 -4.76 -7.20 -0.59
C SER A 283 -6.18 -7.73 -0.40
N ILE A 284 -6.33 -8.85 0.31
CA ILE A 284 -7.64 -9.48 0.50
C ILE A 284 -8.56 -8.48 1.20
N ASP A 285 -9.83 -8.41 0.80
CA ASP A 285 -10.83 -7.42 1.22
C ASP A 285 -10.84 -7.13 2.73
N TRP A 286 -9.96 -6.22 3.15
CA TRP A 286 -9.74 -5.90 4.55
C TRP A 286 -10.87 -5.05 5.11
N MET A 287 -11.75 -4.53 4.27
CA MET A 287 -12.92 -3.79 4.71
C MET A 287 -14.00 -4.72 5.25
N ASN A 288 -14.16 -5.90 4.63
CA ASN A 288 -15.21 -6.84 5.00
C ASN A 288 -14.71 -8.12 5.67
N ARG A 289 -13.38 -8.33 5.68
CA ARG A 289 -12.72 -9.48 6.28
C ARG A 289 -11.61 -9.04 7.22
N GLN A 290 -11.28 -9.88 8.19
CA GLN A 290 -10.08 -9.73 9.01
C GLN A 290 -8.90 -10.37 8.27
N SER A 291 -8.52 -9.83 7.12
CA SER A 291 -7.39 -10.30 6.30
C SER A 291 -6.06 -9.62 6.64
N SER A 292 -6.08 -8.70 7.60
CA SER A 292 -4.90 -8.04 8.15
C SER A 292 -5.08 -7.72 9.62
N LEU A 293 -3.97 -7.68 10.34
CA LEU A 293 -3.87 -7.25 11.73
C LEU A 293 -2.65 -6.35 11.89
N ASN A 294 -2.81 -5.32 12.72
CA ASN A 294 -1.76 -4.36 13.04
C ASN A 294 -1.56 -4.28 14.56
N GLY A 295 -0.57 -3.51 15.03
CA GLY A 295 -0.24 -3.40 16.45
C GLY A 295 -1.35 -2.84 17.36
N GLY A 296 -2.33 -2.12 16.83
CA GLY A 296 -3.51 -1.68 17.61
C GLY A 296 -4.69 -2.66 17.56
N GLN A 297 -4.64 -3.68 16.69
CA GLN A 297 -5.72 -4.66 16.49
C GLN A 297 -5.36 -6.05 17.02
N ALA A 298 -4.08 -6.41 17.00
CA ALA A 298 -3.59 -7.71 17.40
C ALA A 298 -3.65 -7.91 18.92
N ARG A 299 -4.01 -9.13 19.34
CA ARG A 299 -3.82 -9.58 20.73
C ARG A 299 -2.43 -10.19 20.87
N ILE A 300 -1.65 -9.74 21.84
CA ILE A 300 -0.37 -10.37 22.18
C ILE A 300 -0.63 -11.44 23.24
N ASP A 301 -0.02 -12.61 23.08
CA ASP A 301 -0.15 -13.71 24.01
C ASP A 301 0.57 -13.41 25.34
N THR A 302 0.24 -14.13 26.40
CA THR A 302 0.81 -13.90 27.74
C THR A 302 2.30 -14.21 27.84
N ASP A 303 2.86 -14.96 26.89
CA ASP A 303 4.30 -15.17 26.74
C ASP A 303 5.01 -14.05 25.95
N GLY A 304 4.27 -13.00 25.56
CA GLY A 304 4.80 -11.83 24.87
C GLY A 304 4.97 -12.02 23.36
N ARG A 305 4.50 -13.14 22.78
CA ARG A 305 4.58 -13.41 21.34
C ARG A 305 3.33 -12.97 20.59
N PHE A 306 3.51 -12.67 19.32
CA PHE A 306 2.39 -12.53 18.39
C PHE A 306 2.19 -13.86 17.66
N ARG A 307 0.97 -14.40 17.78
CA ARG A 307 0.51 -15.56 17.01
C ARG A 307 -0.71 -15.21 16.20
N ALA A 308 -0.71 -15.54 14.92
CA ALA A 308 -1.85 -15.41 14.04
C ALA A 308 -2.15 -16.72 13.32
N VAL A 309 -3.43 -16.98 13.06
CA VAL A 309 -3.88 -18.17 12.35
C VAL A 309 -4.44 -17.73 11.01
N ILE A 310 -3.76 -18.10 9.94
CA ILE A 310 -4.22 -17.88 8.57
C ILE A 310 -5.07 -19.09 8.17
N ALA A 311 -6.34 -18.86 7.86
CA ALA A 311 -7.29 -19.93 7.58
C ALA A 311 -8.47 -19.41 6.75
N MET A 312 -9.08 -20.32 5.98
CA MET A 312 -10.29 -20.02 5.19
C MET A 312 -11.51 -19.82 6.07
N ASP A 313 -11.73 -20.74 7.02
CA ASP A 313 -12.83 -20.67 7.98
C ASP A 313 -12.35 -20.05 9.30
N ASP A 314 -13.24 -19.34 10.00
CA ASP A 314 -12.93 -18.74 11.30
C ASP A 314 -12.67 -19.82 12.36
N PRO A 315 -11.43 -19.96 12.89
CA PRO A 315 -11.11 -20.96 13.89
C PRO A 315 -11.51 -20.52 15.32
N GLY A 316 -12.19 -19.39 15.46
CA GLY A 316 -12.63 -18.85 16.74
C GLY A 316 -11.49 -18.32 17.60
N VAL A 317 -10.39 -17.86 17.00
CA VAL A 317 -9.26 -17.22 17.71
C VAL A 317 -9.23 -15.71 17.43
N PRO A 318 -8.72 -14.87 18.34
CA PRO A 318 -8.68 -13.41 18.12
C PRO A 318 -7.91 -13.02 16.85
N ASN A 319 -6.68 -13.53 16.71
CA ASN A 319 -5.78 -13.18 15.62
C ASN A 319 -5.96 -14.09 14.40
N TRP A 320 -7.18 -14.22 13.93
CA TRP A 320 -7.46 -14.90 12.66
C TRP A 320 -7.14 -14.00 11.47
N LEU A 321 -6.56 -14.55 10.42
CA LEU A 321 -6.38 -13.90 9.13
C LEU A 321 -7.17 -14.68 8.07
N ASP A 322 -8.28 -14.10 7.62
CA ASP A 322 -9.19 -14.67 6.63
C ASP A 322 -8.55 -14.66 5.23
N THR A 323 -8.39 -15.83 4.63
CA THR A 323 -7.79 -16.00 3.28
C THR A 323 -8.71 -15.59 2.13
N GLY A 324 -9.90 -15.06 2.42
CA GLY A 324 -10.80 -14.56 1.39
C GLY A 324 -11.48 -15.64 0.57
N GLY A 325 -11.43 -16.90 1.02
CA GLY A 325 -11.84 -18.07 0.24
C GLY A 325 -10.71 -18.69 -0.59
N ASN A 326 -9.48 -18.18 -0.49
CA ASN A 326 -8.34 -18.71 -1.23
C ASN A 326 -7.57 -19.76 -0.40
N LEU A 327 -7.11 -20.81 -1.08
CA LEU A 327 -6.17 -21.79 -0.50
C LEU A 327 -4.71 -21.37 -0.69
N GLN A 328 -4.46 -20.48 -1.65
CA GLN A 328 -3.15 -19.91 -1.95
C GLN A 328 -3.21 -18.39 -1.98
N GLY A 329 -2.12 -17.74 -1.61
CA GLY A 329 -1.99 -16.29 -1.64
C GLY A 329 -0.65 -15.84 -1.09
N ALA A 330 -0.49 -14.53 -0.91
CA ALA A 330 0.73 -13.93 -0.38
C ALA A 330 0.54 -13.41 1.05
N ILE A 331 1.63 -13.47 1.81
CA ILE A 331 1.74 -12.91 3.17
C ILE A 331 2.76 -11.77 3.12
N MET A 332 2.46 -10.69 3.82
CA MET A 332 3.42 -9.63 4.08
C MET A 332 3.35 -9.22 5.54
N LEU A 333 4.48 -9.27 6.24
CA LEU A 333 4.68 -8.75 7.58
C LEU A 333 5.70 -7.61 7.56
N ARG A 334 5.48 -6.61 8.41
CA ARG A 334 6.24 -5.36 8.42
C ARG A 334 6.61 -4.96 9.83
N TRP A 335 7.88 -4.61 10.06
CA TRP A 335 8.34 -3.88 11.25
C TRP A 335 8.94 -2.54 10.84
N THR A 336 8.27 -1.42 11.13
CA THR A 336 8.69 -0.07 10.72
C THR A 336 9.24 0.70 11.92
N ARG A 337 10.45 1.26 11.78
CA ARG A 337 11.14 2.00 12.86
C ARG A 337 11.16 1.17 14.15
N ALA A 338 11.62 -0.08 14.02
CA ALA A 338 11.70 -1.05 15.10
C ALA A 338 13.15 -1.23 15.58
N SER A 339 13.34 -1.58 16.85
CA SER A 339 14.68 -1.87 17.39
C SER A 339 15.30 -3.16 16.84
N SER A 340 14.47 -4.08 16.33
CA SER A 340 14.89 -5.30 15.67
C SER A 340 13.84 -5.76 14.67
N GLY A 341 14.21 -6.71 13.80
CA GLY A 341 13.30 -7.43 12.91
C GLY A 341 13.26 -8.92 13.30
N PRO A 342 12.45 -9.33 14.29
CA PRO A 342 12.28 -10.74 14.59
C PRO A 342 11.60 -11.44 13.40
N ALA A 343 12.19 -12.56 12.99
CA ALA A 343 11.70 -13.32 11.85
C ALA A 343 10.50 -14.20 12.26
N PRO A 344 9.35 -14.08 11.59
CA PRO A 344 8.23 -14.97 11.80
C PRO A 344 8.51 -16.40 11.32
N SER A 345 7.96 -17.37 12.04
CA SER A 345 7.90 -18.78 11.64
C SER A 345 6.49 -19.15 11.19
N LEU A 346 6.39 -20.10 10.26
CA LEU A 346 5.13 -20.60 9.72
C LEU A 346 5.03 -22.12 9.91
N ARG A 347 3.88 -22.61 10.34
CA ARG A 347 3.59 -24.05 10.50
C ARG A 347 2.20 -24.39 10.01
N VAL A 348 2.11 -25.35 9.09
CA VAL A 348 0.81 -25.93 8.67
C VAL A 348 0.33 -26.88 9.76
N ILE A 349 -0.93 -26.75 10.15
CA ILE A 349 -1.57 -27.51 11.22
C ILE A 349 -2.97 -27.92 10.75
N GLU A 350 -3.41 -29.12 11.15
CA GLU A 350 -4.80 -29.52 10.98
C GLU A 350 -5.70 -28.66 11.88
N ALA A 351 -6.76 -28.07 11.34
CA ALA A 351 -7.64 -27.14 12.07
C ALA A 351 -8.18 -27.74 13.38
N ALA A 352 -8.46 -29.04 13.38
CA ALA A 352 -8.92 -29.76 14.56
C ALA A 352 -7.89 -29.83 15.70
N ALA A 353 -6.59 -29.75 15.39
CA ALA A 353 -5.50 -29.78 16.37
C ALA A 353 -5.04 -28.38 16.79
N LEU A 354 -5.54 -27.31 16.17
CA LEU A 354 -5.05 -25.94 16.35
C LEU A 354 -4.94 -25.52 17.83
N ARG A 355 -5.93 -25.87 18.66
CA ARG A 355 -5.95 -25.47 20.08
C ARG A 355 -4.77 -26.01 20.88
N ASP A 356 -4.25 -27.19 20.52
CA ASP A 356 -3.09 -27.79 21.19
C ASP A 356 -1.77 -27.07 20.86
N HIS A 357 -1.78 -26.22 19.83
CA HIS A 357 -0.64 -25.41 19.39
C HIS A 357 -0.70 -23.95 19.83
N LEU A 358 -1.73 -23.55 20.58
CA LEU A 358 -1.92 -22.20 21.08
C LEU A 358 -1.77 -22.16 22.61
N PRO A 359 -1.42 -21.00 23.19
CA PRO A 359 -1.43 -20.83 24.64
C PRO A 359 -2.80 -21.21 25.24
N ALA A 360 -2.78 -21.84 26.42
CA ALA A 360 -3.99 -22.35 27.07
C ALA A 360 -5.01 -21.26 27.42
N ASP A 361 -4.56 -20.01 27.54
CA ASP A 361 -5.36 -18.82 27.80
C ASP A 361 -5.83 -18.09 26.51
N THR A 362 -5.57 -18.66 25.33
CA THR A 362 -6.08 -18.14 24.06
C THR A 362 -7.61 -18.18 24.07
N PRO A 363 -8.30 -17.03 24.05
CA PRO A 363 -9.74 -17.01 24.19
C PRO A 363 -10.44 -17.61 22.96
N VAL A 364 -11.71 -17.96 23.15
CA VAL A 364 -12.62 -18.36 22.07
C VAL A 364 -13.43 -17.15 21.64
N VAL A 365 -13.36 -16.79 20.37
CA VAL A 365 -14.19 -15.76 19.75
C VAL A 365 -15.48 -16.43 19.24
N ALA A 366 -16.61 -16.08 19.83
CA ALA A 366 -17.91 -16.58 19.38
C ALA A 366 -18.29 -15.98 18.00
N PRO A 367 -19.07 -16.69 17.17
CA PRO A 367 -19.50 -16.18 15.87
C PRO A 367 -20.16 -14.81 15.90
N ASP A 368 -21.04 -14.54 16.89
CA ASP A 368 -21.69 -13.23 17.04
C ASP A 368 -20.69 -12.11 17.40
N GLU A 369 -19.64 -12.44 18.16
CA GLU A 369 -18.56 -11.50 18.46
C GLU A 369 -17.73 -11.22 17.21
N ARG A 370 -17.40 -12.24 16.41
CA ARG A 370 -16.74 -12.05 15.11
C ARG A 370 -17.55 -11.12 14.22
N GLN A 371 -18.87 -11.34 14.12
CA GLN A 371 -19.75 -10.50 13.31
C GLN A 371 -19.75 -9.04 13.78
N ARG A 372 -19.71 -8.78 15.10
CA ARG A 372 -19.57 -7.41 15.64
C ARG A 372 -18.23 -6.80 15.26
N GLN A 373 -17.13 -7.54 15.37
CA GLN A 373 -15.79 -7.08 15.00
C GLN A 373 -15.70 -6.73 13.52
N LEU A 374 -16.20 -7.59 12.62
CA LEU A 374 -16.20 -7.33 11.17
C LEU A 374 -17.06 -6.11 10.81
N ARG A 375 -18.22 -5.93 11.45
CA ARG A 375 -19.05 -4.71 11.25
C ARG A 375 -18.36 -3.45 11.76
N ALA A 376 -17.67 -3.52 12.89
CA ALA A 376 -16.90 -2.40 13.43
C ALA A 376 -15.76 -2.04 12.47
N ARG A 377 -14.98 -3.03 12.03
CA ARG A 377 -13.93 -2.90 11.03
C ARG A 377 -14.43 -2.26 9.74
N ARG A 378 -15.54 -2.76 9.19
CA ARG A 378 -16.18 -2.17 8.00
C ARG A 378 -16.46 -0.69 8.21
N ARG A 379 -17.14 -0.32 9.30
CA ARG A 379 -17.46 1.09 9.63
C ARG A 379 -16.19 1.94 9.76
N SER A 380 -15.18 1.45 10.48
CA SER A 380 -13.90 2.12 10.66
C SER A 380 -13.21 2.45 9.34
N VAL A 381 -13.19 1.52 8.37
CA VAL A 381 -12.66 1.80 7.02
C VAL A 381 -13.49 2.85 6.28
N GLN A 382 -14.81 2.93 6.49
CA GLN A 382 -15.65 3.97 5.85
C GLN A 382 -15.42 5.37 6.40
N MET A 383 -14.98 5.48 7.66
CA MET A 383 -14.72 6.76 8.31
C MET A 383 -13.38 7.38 7.91
N ARG A 384 -12.50 6.61 7.25
CA ARG A 384 -11.23 7.10 6.74
C ARG A 384 -11.44 7.94 5.49
N ARG A 385 -10.48 8.84 5.23
CA ARG A 385 -10.40 9.57 3.97
C ARG A 385 -10.31 8.58 2.79
N ARG A 386 -11.30 8.62 1.88
CA ARG A 386 -11.35 7.78 0.66
C ARG A 386 -10.80 8.48 -0.59
N TRP A 387 -10.69 9.82 -0.50
CA TRP A 387 -9.96 10.72 -1.40
C TRP A 387 -9.61 12.00 -0.66
#